data_AF-A0A1C0YFR3-F1
#
_entry.id   AF-A0A1C0YFR3-F1
#
_cell.length_a   1.000
_cell.length_b   1.000
_cell.length_c   1.000
_cell.angle_alpha   90.00
_cell.angle_beta   90.00
_cell.angle_gamma   90.00
#
_symmetry.space_group_name_H-M   'P 1'
#
loop_
_entity.id
_entity.type
_entity.pdbx_description
1 polymer ?
#
loop_
_entity_poly.entity_id
_entity_poly.type
_entity_poly.pdbx_seq_one_letter_code
_entity_poly.pdbx_strand_id
1 'polypeptide(L)'
;MKKLRYIAFASSLFLLAACNDREEEIIVTSSLGDITKESFYDEMIAIAGPSMIEQVVTKMLLEDTYSVSDEDVEEELDVLKQSYGDTFDQTLEANGMTEESLRQNIYFSLLRDTAVKESGKTFDELMYDLLEEHDVQVQDEALQNVLDKYTQPIEK
;
A
#
# COMPACT_ATOMS: atom_id res chain seq x y z
N MET A 1 -36.96 -16.14 57.74
CA MET A 1 -35.73 -16.96 57.82
C MET A 1 -35.01 -16.86 56.48
N LYS A 2 -33.89 -16.14 56.43
CA LYS A 2 -32.54 -16.70 56.14
C LYS A 2 -32.45 -17.37 54.76
N LYS A 3 -31.95 -16.65 53.74
CA LYS A 3 -30.62 -16.81 53.06
C LYS A 3 -30.95 -16.99 51.56
N LEU A 4 -30.19 -16.62 50.54
CA LEU A 4 -28.78 -16.28 50.34
C LEU A 4 -28.70 -15.51 49.01
N ARG A 5 -27.70 -14.64 48.86
CA ARG A 5 -27.33 -13.95 47.61
C ARG A 5 -26.86 -14.96 46.55
N TYR A 6 -26.86 -14.61 45.26
CA TYR A 6 -25.66 -14.51 44.39
C TYR A 6 -26.04 -14.11 42.96
N ILE A 7 -25.17 -13.27 42.40
CA ILE A 7 -25.18 -12.62 41.08
C ILE A 7 -24.84 -13.65 39.99
N ALA A 8 -25.52 -13.60 38.85
CA ALA A 8 -24.99 -14.12 37.60
C ALA A 8 -25.00 -12.98 36.58
N PHE A 9 -23.88 -12.26 36.51
CA PHE A 9 -23.51 -11.46 35.36
C PHE A 9 -23.23 -12.50 34.27
N ALA A 10 -24.19 -12.73 33.38
CA ALA A 10 -23.91 -13.48 32.16
C ALA A 10 -23.02 -12.58 31.31
N SER A 11 -21.72 -12.61 31.60
CA SER A 11 -20.70 -12.23 30.64
C SER A 11 -20.95 -13.14 29.45
N SER A 12 -21.57 -12.58 28.42
CA SER A 12 -21.42 -13.06 27.06
C SER A 12 -19.92 -12.96 26.76
N LEU A 13 -19.16 -13.96 27.22
CA LEU A 13 -17.97 -14.36 26.52
C LEU A 13 -18.50 -14.81 25.16
N PHE A 14 -18.57 -13.86 24.23
CA PHE A 14 -18.23 -14.18 22.87
C PHE A 14 -16.86 -14.85 22.97
N LEU A 15 -16.88 -16.17 23.10
CA LEU A 15 -15.89 -17.00 22.46
C LEU A 15 -15.99 -16.56 21.00
N LEU A 16 -15.17 -15.57 20.62
CA LEU A 16 -14.70 -15.46 19.25
C LEU A 16 -14.18 -16.85 18.96
N ALA A 17 -15.02 -17.66 18.32
CA ALA A 17 -14.61 -18.92 17.74
C ALA A 17 -13.36 -18.55 16.96
N ALA A 18 -12.24 -19.15 17.39
CA ALA A 18 -10.92 -18.87 16.86
C ALA A 18 -11.02 -18.72 15.36
N CYS A 19 -10.58 -17.54 14.91
CA CYS A 19 -10.45 -17.18 13.52
C CYS A 19 -9.76 -18.31 12.78
N ASN A 20 -10.46 -18.78 11.74
CA ASN A 20 -9.94 -19.31 10.49
C ASN A 20 -8.70 -20.20 10.63
N ASP A 21 -8.88 -21.51 10.39
CA ASP A 21 -7.84 -22.40 9.89
C ASP A 21 -7.08 -21.70 8.76
N ARG A 22 -5.98 -21.02 9.09
CA ARG A 22 -4.96 -20.64 8.12
C ARG A 22 -4.16 -21.90 7.91
N GLU A 23 -4.58 -22.74 6.98
CA GLU A 23 -3.63 -23.66 6.35
C GLU A 23 -2.47 -22.79 5.87
N GLU A 24 -1.27 -23.03 6.39
CA GLU A 24 -0.05 -22.35 5.95
C GLU A 24 0.10 -22.61 4.44
N GLU A 25 -0.14 -21.58 3.63
CA GLU A 25 -0.06 -21.67 2.18
C GLU A 25 1.41 -21.82 1.78
N ILE A 26 1.84 -23.05 1.49
CA ILE A 26 3.20 -23.36 1.04
C ILE A 26 3.36 -22.92 -0.42
N ILE A 27 4.32 -22.03 -0.67
CA ILE A 27 4.63 -21.50 -2.01
C ILE A 27 5.87 -22.16 -2.64
N VAL A 28 6.74 -22.76 -1.82
CA VAL A 28 7.89 -23.55 -2.28
C VAL A 28 8.04 -24.76 -1.37
N THR A 29 8.18 -25.95 -1.97
CA THR A 29 8.58 -27.17 -1.26
C THR A 29 9.93 -27.63 -1.77
N SER A 30 10.84 -27.94 -0.85
CA SER A 30 12.15 -28.49 -1.15
C SER A 30 12.56 -29.57 -0.14
N SER A 31 13.62 -30.32 -0.45
CA SER A 31 14.25 -31.22 0.53
C SER A 31 14.82 -30.52 1.76
N LEU A 32 14.96 -29.19 1.72
CA LEU A 32 15.48 -28.37 2.82
C LEU A 32 14.37 -27.83 3.73
N GLY A 33 13.10 -27.97 3.32
CA GLY A 33 11.94 -27.40 3.99
C GLY A 33 11.01 -26.67 3.02
N ASP A 34 9.92 -26.17 3.60
CA ASP A 34 8.88 -25.40 2.91
C ASP A 34 9.05 -23.90 3.17
N ILE A 35 8.73 -23.09 2.16
CA ILE A 35 8.56 -21.64 2.31
C ILE A 35 7.05 -21.37 2.25
N THR A 36 6.54 -20.71 3.28
CA THR A 36 5.14 -20.32 3.36
C THR A 36 4.96 -18.89 2.87
N LYS A 37 3.76 -18.56 2.40
CA LYS A 37 3.38 -17.20 2.01
C LYS A 37 3.60 -16.18 3.14
N GLU A 38 3.38 -16.58 4.39
CA GLU A 38 3.59 -15.72 5.56
C GLU A 38 5.09 -15.43 5.76
N SER A 39 5.94 -16.46 5.75
CA SER A 39 7.40 -16.26 5.87
C SER A 39 7.96 -15.39 4.74
N PHE A 40 7.44 -15.55 3.52
CA PHE A 40 7.83 -14.74 2.37
C PHE A 40 7.32 -13.29 2.51
N TYR A 41 6.09 -13.10 2.98
CA TYR A 41 5.53 -11.77 3.25
C TYR A 41 6.36 -11.00 4.29
N ASP A 42 6.76 -11.67 5.38
CA ASP A 42 7.59 -11.06 6.42
C ASP A 42 8.96 -10.62 5.87
N GLU A 43 9.59 -11.44 5.03
CA GLU A 43 10.83 -11.07 4.34
C GLU A 43 10.62 -9.88 3.40
N MET A 44 9.52 -9.83 2.66
CA MET A 44 9.18 -8.71 1.79
C MET A 44 8.95 -7.42 2.59
N ILE A 45 8.24 -7.49 3.73
CA ILE A 45 8.07 -6.35 4.63
C ILE A 45 9.44 -5.81 5.04
N ALA A 46 10.34 -6.69 5.48
CA ALA A 46 11.66 -6.30 5.98
C ALA A 46 12.53 -5.63 4.90
N ILE A 47 12.41 -6.05 3.64
CA ILE A 47 13.24 -5.55 2.54
C ILE A 47 12.66 -4.28 1.91
N ALA A 48 11.35 -4.25 1.64
CA ALA A 48 10.72 -3.22 0.81
C ALA A 48 9.34 -2.76 1.29
N GLY A 49 8.81 -3.36 2.37
CA GLY A 49 7.46 -3.10 2.90
C GLY A 49 7.17 -1.61 3.11
N PRO A 50 8.01 -0.87 3.85
CA PRO A 50 7.78 0.55 4.11
C PRO A 50 7.60 1.40 2.85
N SER A 51 8.50 1.31 1.88
CA SER A 51 8.38 2.08 0.64
C SER A 51 7.19 1.64 -0.21
N MET A 52 6.88 0.34 -0.23
CA MET A 52 5.80 -0.20 -1.05
C MET A 52 4.43 0.19 -0.49
N ILE A 53 4.22 0.08 0.82
CA ILE A 53 2.94 0.45 1.43
C ILE A 53 2.70 1.95 1.33
N GLU A 54 3.75 2.78 1.41
CA GLU A 54 3.65 4.21 1.16
C GLU A 54 3.11 4.49 -0.25
N GLN A 55 3.72 3.89 -1.27
CA GLN A 55 3.31 4.07 -2.66
C GLN A 55 1.87 3.60 -2.90
N VAL A 56 1.52 2.42 -2.38
CA VAL A 56 0.19 1.82 -2.58
C VAL A 56 -0.91 2.64 -1.89
N VAL A 57 -0.70 3.06 -0.65
CA VAL A 57 -1.67 3.89 0.09
C VAL A 57 -1.80 5.26 -0.57
N THR A 58 -0.68 5.86 -0.99
CA THR A 58 -0.69 7.12 -1.72
C THR A 58 -1.51 7.00 -3.00
N LYS A 59 -1.23 5.97 -3.83
CA LYS A 59 -1.96 5.74 -5.07
C LYS A 59 -3.45 5.57 -4.81
N MET A 60 -3.81 4.74 -3.83
CA MET A 60 -5.20 4.50 -3.42
C MET A 60 -5.93 5.80 -3.05
N LEU A 61 -5.33 6.67 -2.24
CA LEU A 61 -5.93 7.94 -1.83
C LEU A 61 -6.07 8.92 -3.00
N LEU A 62 -5.05 9.01 -3.84
CA LEU A 62 -5.10 9.89 -5.00
C LEU A 62 -6.13 9.41 -6.04
N GLU A 63 -6.28 8.10 -6.26
CA GLU A 63 -7.24 7.51 -7.20
C GLU A 63 -8.70 7.69 -6.78
N ASP A 64 -8.97 7.93 -5.48
CA ASP A 64 -10.34 8.19 -5.00
C ASP A 64 -10.87 9.55 -5.50
N THR A 65 -9.97 10.53 -5.66
CA THR A 65 -10.34 11.92 -6.00
C THR A 65 -9.89 12.34 -7.40
N TYR A 66 -8.71 11.88 -7.84
CA TYR A 66 -8.04 12.33 -9.05
C TYR A 66 -8.00 11.23 -10.10
N SER A 67 -7.92 11.64 -11.36
CA SER A 67 -7.84 10.70 -12.48
C SER A 67 -6.85 11.20 -13.52
N VAL A 68 -6.26 10.25 -14.24
CA VAL A 68 -5.39 10.47 -15.38
C VAL A 68 -5.95 9.63 -16.51
N SER A 69 -5.96 10.16 -17.73
CA SER A 69 -6.48 9.41 -18.87
C SER A 69 -5.44 8.39 -19.37
N ASP A 70 -5.91 7.29 -19.95
CA ASP A 70 -5.01 6.33 -20.61
C ASP A 70 -4.21 6.99 -21.75
N GLU A 71 -4.77 8.04 -22.37
CA GLU A 71 -4.12 8.81 -23.42
C GLU A 71 -2.90 9.58 -22.88
N ASP A 72 -3.01 10.23 -21.71
CA ASP A 72 -1.87 10.94 -21.09
C ASP A 72 -0.75 9.95 -20.71
N VAL A 73 -1.11 8.74 -20.26
CA VAL A 73 -0.14 7.69 -19.95
C VAL A 73 0.57 7.18 -21.19
N GLU A 74 -0.16 6.98 -22.30
CA GLU A 74 0.44 6.56 -23.57
C GLU A 74 1.35 7.65 -24.14
N GLU A 75 0.96 8.92 -24.06
CA GLU A 75 1.78 10.03 -24.55
C GLU A 75 3.15 10.06 -23.85
N GLU A 76 3.17 9.98 -22.51
CA GLU A 76 4.42 9.95 -21.75
C GLU A 76 5.23 8.66 -21.99
N LEU A 77 4.55 7.53 -22.19
CA LEU A 77 5.23 6.28 -22.53
C LEU A 77 5.92 6.38 -23.90
N ASP A 78 5.24 6.95 -24.89
CA ASP A 78 5.78 7.15 -26.23
C ASP A 78 6.97 8.12 -26.22
N VAL A 79 6.94 9.16 -25.38
CA VAL A 79 8.09 10.05 -25.13
C VAL A 79 9.29 9.26 -24.60
N LEU A 80 9.08 8.38 -23.61
CA LEU A 80 10.15 7.54 -23.08
C LEU A 80 10.68 6.53 -24.10
N LYS A 81 9.79 5.87 -24.85
CA LYS A 81 10.17 4.96 -25.95
C LYS A 81 11.01 5.68 -27.00
N GLN A 82 10.62 6.90 -27.38
CA GLN A 82 11.38 7.70 -28.33
C GLN A 82 12.76 8.12 -27.76
N SER A 83 12.83 8.43 -26.47
CA SER A 83 14.08 8.80 -25.80
C SER A 83 15.08 7.65 -25.75
N TYR A 84 14.63 6.45 -25.39
CA TYR A 84 15.48 5.26 -25.30
C TYR A 84 15.72 4.56 -26.64
N GLY A 85 14.83 4.76 -27.61
CA GLY A 85 14.89 4.15 -28.94
C GLY A 85 15.03 2.64 -28.87
N ASP A 86 15.95 2.08 -29.66
CA ASP A 86 16.19 0.65 -29.78
C ASP A 86 16.65 -0.03 -28.47
N THR A 87 17.01 0.76 -27.43
CA THR A 87 17.44 0.24 -26.12
C THR A 87 16.32 0.20 -25.08
N PHE A 88 15.09 0.58 -25.43
CA PHE A 88 13.96 0.64 -24.50
C PHE A 88 13.73 -0.69 -23.76
N ASP A 89 13.52 -1.78 -24.49
CA ASP A 89 13.25 -3.09 -23.89
C ASP A 89 14.41 -3.59 -23.01
N GLN A 90 15.65 -3.38 -23.46
CA GLN A 90 16.86 -3.76 -22.72
C GLN A 90 17.00 -2.94 -21.44
N THR A 91 16.62 -1.67 -21.48
CA THR A 91 16.63 -0.78 -20.31
C THR A 91 15.59 -1.23 -19.29
N LEU A 92 14.39 -1.61 -19.72
CA LEU A 92 13.37 -2.15 -18.82
C LEU A 92 13.83 -3.46 -18.19
N GLU A 93 14.32 -4.40 -18.98
CA GLU A 93 14.80 -5.70 -18.50
C GLU A 93 15.94 -5.54 -17.48
N ALA A 94 16.90 -4.65 -17.76
CA ALA A 94 18.02 -4.38 -16.85
C ALA A 94 17.58 -3.82 -15.49
N ASN A 95 16.42 -3.18 -15.42
CA ASN A 95 15.83 -2.66 -14.18
C ASN A 95 14.77 -3.62 -13.58
N GLY A 96 14.60 -4.82 -14.14
CA GLY A 96 13.57 -5.77 -13.71
C GLY A 96 12.14 -5.27 -13.96
N MET A 97 11.97 -4.38 -14.93
CA MET A 97 10.70 -3.75 -15.28
C MET A 97 10.11 -4.36 -16.55
N THR A 98 8.79 -4.29 -16.64
CA THR A 98 8.02 -4.51 -17.88
C THR A 98 7.44 -3.19 -18.37
N GLU A 99 7.01 -3.11 -19.63
CA GLU A 99 6.30 -1.94 -20.15
C GLU A 99 5.06 -1.63 -19.30
N GLU A 100 4.34 -2.66 -18.84
CA GLU A 100 3.20 -2.48 -17.94
C GLU A 100 3.61 -1.85 -16.61
N SER A 101 4.69 -2.33 -15.98
CA SER A 101 5.17 -1.69 -14.74
C SER A 101 5.63 -0.25 -14.97
N LEU A 102 6.16 0.07 -16.16
CA LEU A 102 6.48 1.45 -16.53
C LEU A 102 5.21 2.29 -16.69
N ARG A 103 4.17 1.78 -17.36
CA ARG A 103 2.86 2.45 -17.47
C ARG A 103 2.28 2.78 -16.10
N GLN A 104 2.34 1.84 -15.15
CA GLN A 104 1.88 2.08 -13.78
C GLN A 104 2.71 3.18 -13.07
N ASN A 105 4.02 3.23 -13.29
CA ASN A 105 4.88 4.28 -12.75
C ASN A 105 4.57 5.65 -13.35
N ILE A 106 4.35 5.71 -14.67
CA ILE A 106 3.93 6.94 -15.38
C ILE A 106 2.59 7.41 -14.84
N TYR A 107 1.61 6.52 -14.77
CA TYR A 107 0.29 6.80 -14.23
C TYR A 107 0.37 7.38 -12.82
N PHE A 108 1.14 6.74 -11.92
CA PHE A 108 1.32 7.24 -10.56
C PHE A 108 1.99 8.62 -10.52
N SER A 109 2.97 8.88 -11.38
CA SER A 109 3.61 10.20 -11.49
C SER A 109 2.64 11.28 -11.95
N LEU A 110 1.89 11.00 -13.02
CA LEU A 110 0.89 11.92 -13.56
C LEU A 110 -0.23 12.17 -12.54
N LEU A 111 -0.67 11.14 -11.83
CA LEU A 111 -1.70 11.24 -10.82
C LEU A 111 -1.27 12.18 -9.70
N ARG A 112 -0.01 12.08 -9.26
CA ARG A 112 0.56 12.97 -8.26
C ARG A 112 0.61 14.42 -8.75
N ASP A 113 1.05 14.64 -9.98
CA ASP A 113 1.17 15.98 -10.55
C ASP A 113 -0.21 16.64 -10.74
N THR A 114 -1.19 15.87 -11.23
CA THR A 114 -2.59 16.30 -11.31
C THR A 114 -3.15 16.66 -9.94
N ALA A 115 -2.93 15.82 -8.94
CA ALA A 115 -3.43 16.03 -7.59
C ALA A 115 -2.89 17.32 -6.94
N VAL A 116 -1.58 17.58 -7.06
CA VAL A 116 -0.96 18.82 -6.60
C VAL A 116 -1.51 20.04 -7.35
N LYS A 117 -1.62 19.94 -8.68
CA LYS A 117 -2.13 21.02 -9.52
C LYS A 117 -3.58 21.39 -9.22
N GLU A 118 -4.45 20.39 -9.03
CA GLU A 118 -5.88 20.61 -8.79
C GLU A 118 -6.19 21.00 -7.35
N SER A 119 -5.46 20.45 -6.37
CA SER A 119 -5.63 20.84 -4.96
C SER A 119 -5.10 22.25 -4.68
N GLY A 120 -4.07 22.69 -5.42
CA GLY A 120 -3.32 23.91 -5.13
C GLY A 120 -2.53 23.85 -3.81
N LYS A 121 -2.35 22.64 -3.26
CA LYS A 121 -1.60 22.37 -2.02
C LYS A 121 -0.24 21.78 -2.36
N THR A 122 0.69 21.85 -1.42
CA THR A 122 1.88 20.98 -1.50
C THR A 122 1.45 19.52 -1.39
N PHE A 123 2.29 18.61 -1.89
CA PHE A 123 1.97 17.18 -1.85
C PHE A 123 1.77 16.67 -0.40
N ASP A 124 2.59 17.14 0.54
CA ASP A 124 2.50 16.74 1.94
C ASP A 124 1.21 17.25 2.61
N GLU A 125 0.81 18.51 2.33
CA GLU A 125 -0.48 19.06 2.79
C GLU A 125 -1.67 18.25 2.25
N LEU A 126 -1.64 17.90 0.96
CA LEU A 126 -2.68 17.10 0.34
C LEU A 126 -2.77 15.71 0.98
N MET A 127 -1.63 15.04 1.17
CA MET A 127 -1.60 13.72 1.80
C MET A 127 -2.06 13.75 3.25
N TYR A 128 -1.68 14.77 4.02
CA TYR A 128 -2.20 14.99 5.37
C TYR A 128 -3.74 15.01 5.37
N ASP A 129 -4.34 15.85 4.51
CA ASP A 129 -5.79 16.01 4.45
C ASP A 129 -6.50 14.72 4.02
N LEU A 130 -5.98 14.00 3.02
CA LEU A 130 -6.56 12.73 2.56
C LEU A 130 -6.46 11.63 3.62
N LEU A 131 -5.35 11.57 4.36
CA LEU A 131 -5.18 10.61 5.46
C LEU A 131 -6.17 10.88 6.60
N GLU A 132 -6.40 12.16 6.94
CA GLU A 132 -7.37 12.57 7.96
C GLU A 132 -8.81 12.34 7.50
N GLU A 133 -9.14 12.68 6.25
CA GLU A 133 -10.48 12.51 5.67
C GLU A 133 -10.92 11.05 5.61
N HIS A 134 -10.01 10.14 5.28
CA HIS A 134 -10.31 8.72 5.09
C HIS A 134 -10.00 7.84 6.32
N ASP A 135 -9.52 8.40 7.43
CA ASP A 135 -9.15 7.66 8.66
C ASP A 135 -8.25 6.44 8.35
N VAL A 136 -7.18 6.68 7.59
CA VAL A 136 -6.28 5.59 7.14
C VAL A 136 -5.50 5.03 8.32
N GLN A 137 -5.65 3.73 8.55
CA GLN A 137 -4.96 3.00 9.62
C GLN A 137 -4.16 1.83 9.04
N VAL A 138 -2.84 1.87 9.25
CA VAL A 138 -1.96 0.74 8.91
C VAL A 138 -2.03 -0.29 10.03
N GLN A 139 -2.60 -1.46 9.74
CA GLN A 139 -2.82 -2.50 10.75
C GLN A 139 -1.57 -3.30 11.09
N ASP A 140 -0.65 -3.45 10.14
CA ASP A 140 0.61 -4.17 10.36
C ASP A 140 1.56 -3.32 11.21
N GLU A 141 1.95 -3.83 12.38
CA GLU A 141 2.81 -3.14 13.34
C GLU A 141 4.17 -2.74 12.73
N ALA A 142 4.72 -3.55 11.83
CA ALA A 142 5.99 -3.25 11.16
C ALA A 142 5.88 -2.06 10.19
N LEU A 143 4.66 -1.66 9.83
CA LEU A 143 4.38 -0.63 8.84
C LEU A 143 3.67 0.61 9.42
N GLN A 144 3.31 0.61 10.72
CA GLN A 144 2.47 1.67 11.33
C GLN A 144 3.00 3.10 11.14
N ASN A 145 4.32 3.28 11.12
CA ASN A 145 4.94 4.60 11.07
C ASN A 145 5.25 5.08 9.63
N VAL A 146 4.89 4.31 8.61
CA VAL A 146 5.27 4.62 7.22
C VAL A 146 4.69 5.95 6.75
N LEU A 147 3.50 6.28 7.22
CA LEU A 147 2.76 7.48 6.80
C LEU A 147 3.02 8.67 7.72
N ASP A 148 3.81 8.53 8.78
CA ASP A 148 4.05 9.57 9.79
C ASP A 148 4.62 10.86 9.20
N LYS A 149 5.37 10.75 8.10
CA LYS A 149 5.93 11.91 7.39
C LYS A 149 4.86 12.84 6.83
N TYR A 150 3.64 12.34 6.60
CA TYR A 150 2.49 13.11 6.15
C TYR A 150 1.58 13.55 7.31
N THR A 151 1.81 13.09 8.55
CA THR A 151 0.94 13.39 9.71
C THR A 151 1.57 14.39 10.68
N GLN A 152 2.83 14.78 10.49
CA GLN A 152 3.47 15.85 11.25
C GLN A 152 2.91 17.22 10.82
N PRO A 153 2.61 18.14 11.76
CA PRO A 153 2.19 19.49 11.41
C PRO A 153 3.29 20.16 10.59
N ILE A 154 2.93 20.67 9.40
CA ILE A 154 3.85 21.41 8.55
C ILE A 154 4.23 22.70 9.29
N GLU A 155 5.44 22.74 9.84
CA GLU A 155 5.99 23.97 10.43
C GLU A 155 6.05 25.04 9.33
N LYS A 156 5.24 26.08 9.50
CA LYS A 156 5.21 27.26 8.61
C LYS A 156 6.41 28.18 8.84
#